data_AF-A0AAD2AFR6-F1
#
_entry.id   AF-A0AAD2AFR6-F1
#
_cell.length_a   1.000
_cell.length_b   1.000
_cell.length_c   1.000
_cell.angle_alpha   90.00
_cell.angle_beta   90.00
_cell.angle_gamma   90.00
#
_symmetry.space_group_name_H-M   'P 1'
#
loop_
_entity.id
_entity.type
_entity.pdbx_description
1 polymer ?
#
loop_
_entity_poly.entity_id
_entity_poly.type
_entity_poly.pdbx_seq_one_letter_code
_entity_poly.pdbx_strand_id
1 'polypeptide(L)'
;MEGRTTAVASQRRGDERREELRQRLVVASRFDMAMEAAFGGWCCVTVCEEGPKPIVKLGFCNAYIYIIHSPYVRYFLVALFSPQRSTQSSSQMAPKTQRVTRNPELIRGVRKHSRSQMYHKRGLWAIKAKNGGKFPTHEKKSVAAEPAAEKAPKFYPADDVKKPLSNKRKHKPTKLRASITPGTVLIILTGRFKGKRVVFLKQLASGLLLVTGPFKINGVPLRRVNQAYVVATSTKVDISGVNVDKFDDKYFAKQAEKKKNKGETEFFEAEKKEKNMLPVEKKDDQKAVDAELLKAIECVPELKFYLGARFSLKAGMKPHELVF
;
A
#
# COMPACT_ATOMS: atom_id res chain seq x y z
N MET A 1 -71.59 -17.52 -21.32
CA MET A 1 -70.86 -16.62 -22.23
C MET A 1 -70.07 -15.58 -21.42
N GLU A 2 -69.07 -16.02 -20.65
CA GLU A 2 -68.35 -15.12 -19.71
C GLU A 2 -66.84 -15.05 -19.96
N GLY A 3 -66.38 -15.59 -21.12
CA GLY A 3 -64.96 -15.67 -21.45
C GLY A 3 -64.43 -14.63 -22.45
N ARG A 4 -65.27 -13.71 -22.97
CA ARG A 4 -64.84 -12.73 -24.01
C ARG A 4 -64.69 -11.29 -23.54
N THR A 5 -65.20 -10.91 -22.36
CA THR A 5 -65.15 -9.53 -21.86
C THR A 5 -63.90 -9.19 -21.05
N THR A 6 -63.20 -10.20 -20.52
CA THR A 6 -61.98 -9.99 -19.71
C THR A 6 -60.70 -9.81 -20.54
N ALA A 7 -60.64 -10.41 -21.74
CA ALA A 7 -59.47 -10.33 -22.63
C ALA A 7 -59.30 -8.94 -23.29
N VAL A 8 -60.40 -8.27 -23.66
CA VAL A 8 -60.34 -6.93 -24.29
C VAL A 8 -59.91 -5.85 -23.28
N ALA A 9 -60.25 -6.02 -22.00
CA ALA A 9 -59.85 -5.10 -20.92
C ALA A 9 -58.38 -5.31 -20.46
N SER A 10 -57.78 -6.49 -20.68
CA SER A 10 -56.34 -6.68 -20.45
C SER A 10 -55.50 -6.15 -21.61
N GLN A 11 -55.99 -6.26 -22.85
CA GLN A 11 -55.32 -5.73 -24.04
C GLN A 11 -55.19 -4.19 -23.98
N ARG A 12 -56.29 -3.47 -23.67
CA ARG A 12 -56.29 -1.99 -23.57
C ARG A 12 -55.37 -1.45 -22.47
N ARG A 13 -55.30 -2.12 -21.31
CA ARG A 13 -54.37 -1.77 -20.21
C ARG A 13 -52.91 -2.10 -20.50
N GLY A 14 -52.64 -2.91 -21.53
CA GLY A 14 -51.30 -3.19 -22.03
C GLY A 14 -50.82 -2.12 -23.02
N ASP A 15 -51.72 -1.64 -23.89
CA ASP A 15 -51.41 -0.62 -24.89
C ASP A 15 -51.23 0.78 -24.26
N GLU A 16 -52.05 1.16 -23.27
CA GLU A 16 -51.87 2.41 -22.51
C GLU A 16 -50.55 2.44 -21.74
N ARG A 17 -50.11 1.30 -21.17
CA ARG A 17 -48.80 1.20 -20.50
C ARG A 17 -47.63 1.25 -21.49
N ARG A 18 -47.81 0.77 -22.72
CA ARG A 18 -46.80 0.91 -23.78
C ARG A 18 -46.69 2.34 -24.30
N GLU A 19 -47.79 3.08 -24.35
CA GLU A 19 -47.78 4.51 -24.68
C GLU A 19 -47.19 5.37 -23.56
N GLU A 20 -47.49 5.10 -22.29
CA GLU A 20 -46.83 5.76 -21.16
C GLU A 20 -45.33 5.47 -21.12
N LEU A 21 -44.91 4.23 -21.40
CA LEU A 21 -43.50 3.88 -21.49
C LEU A 21 -42.81 4.57 -22.67
N ARG A 22 -43.47 4.71 -23.82
CA ARG A 22 -42.95 5.48 -24.97
C ARG A 22 -42.85 6.97 -24.66
N GLN A 23 -43.84 7.57 -24.00
CA GLN A 23 -43.78 8.97 -23.57
C GLN A 23 -42.69 9.21 -22.53
N ARG A 24 -42.48 8.27 -21.59
CA ARG A 24 -41.38 8.32 -20.61
C ARG A 24 -40.01 8.12 -21.26
N LEU A 25 -39.90 7.28 -22.29
CA LEU A 25 -38.64 7.08 -23.04
C LEU A 25 -38.27 8.33 -23.86
N VAL A 26 -39.25 9.01 -24.45
CA VAL A 26 -39.04 10.25 -25.22
C VAL A 26 -38.63 11.42 -24.31
N VAL A 27 -39.18 11.49 -23.09
CA VAL A 27 -38.77 12.48 -22.08
C VAL A 27 -37.36 12.17 -21.55
N ALA A 28 -37.04 10.89 -21.31
CA ALA A 28 -35.70 10.46 -20.90
C ALA A 28 -34.65 10.73 -22.00
N SER A 29 -34.95 10.44 -23.27
CA SER A 29 -34.03 10.71 -24.38
C SER A 29 -33.82 12.21 -24.65
N ARG A 30 -34.83 13.04 -24.40
CA ARG A 30 -34.69 14.51 -24.45
C ARG A 30 -33.89 15.07 -23.28
N PHE A 31 -33.92 14.41 -22.13
CA PHE A 31 -33.11 14.78 -20.95
C PHE A 31 -31.64 14.36 -21.14
N ASP A 32 -31.40 13.18 -21.70
CA ASP A 32 -30.05 12.70 -22.04
C ASP A 32 -29.37 13.57 -23.10
N MET A 33 -30.08 13.98 -24.16
CA MET A 33 -29.52 14.89 -25.17
C MET A 33 -29.19 16.29 -24.61
N ALA A 34 -29.90 16.75 -23.57
CA ALA A 34 -29.60 18.03 -22.91
C ALA A 34 -28.39 17.94 -21.96
N MET A 35 -28.11 16.77 -21.38
CA MET A 35 -26.94 16.56 -20.52
C MET A 35 -25.67 16.22 -21.29
N GLU A 36 -25.78 15.49 -22.41
CA GLU A 36 -24.62 15.15 -23.26
C GLU A 36 -24.02 16.39 -23.96
N ALA A 37 -24.84 17.42 -24.20
CA ALA A 37 -24.40 18.73 -24.69
C ALA A 37 -23.71 19.60 -23.61
N ALA A 38 -23.89 19.30 -22.32
CA ALA A 38 -23.38 20.11 -21.22
C ALA A 38 -22.10 19.55 -20.57
N PHE A 39 -21.90 18.23 -20.59
CA PHE A 39 -20.76 17.58 -19.92
C PHE A 39 -20.31 16.34 -20.71
N GLY A 40 -19.39 16.52 -21.65
CA GLY A 40 -18.89 15.42 -22.47
C GLY A 40 -18.25 14.30 -21.65
N GLY A 41 -18.89 13.12 -21.64
CA GLY A 41 -18.30 11.88 -21.12
C GLY A 41 -19.33 10.77 -20.87
N TRP A 42 -19.06 9.57 -21.41
CA TRP A 42 -19.87 8.35 -21.27
C TRP A 42 -20.10 7.94 -19.81
N CYS A 43 -21.36 7.63 -19.47
CA CYS A 43 -21.73 6.97 -18.21
C CYS A 43 -22.34 5.59 -18.51
N CYS A 44 -21.78 4.53 -17.91
CA CYS A 44 -22.29 3.17 -18.02
C CYS A 44 -23.18 2.88 -16.80
N VAL A 45 -24.45 2.52 -17.04
CA VAL A 45 -25.41 2.22 -15.97
C VAL A 45 -25.68 0.72 -15.92
N THR A 46 -25.47 0.10 -14.75
CA THR A 46 -25.91 -1.28 -14.44
C THR A 46 -27.06 -1.25 -13.46
N VAL A 47 -28.15 -1.97 -13.75
CA VAL A 47 -29.34 -2.09 -12.91
C VAL A 47 -29.41 -3.51 -12.33
N CYS A 48 -29.54 -3.64 -11.00
CA CYS A 48 -29.93 -4.89 -10.33
C CYS A 48 -31.32 -4.69 -9.70
N GLU A 49 -32.24 -5.65 -9.92
CA GLU A 49 -33.58 -5.65 -9.35
C GLU A 49 -33.67 -6.54 -8.10
N GLU A 50 -34.03 -5.97 -6.96
CA GLU A 50 -34.67 -6.69 -5.85
C GLU A 50 -35.73 -5.78 -5.18
N GLY A 51 -37.01 -6.19 -5.22
CA GLY A 51 -38.07 -5.70 -4.31
C GLY A 51 -38.99 -4.56 -4.81
N PRO A 52 -40.17 -4.37 -4.18
CA PRO A 52 -41.34 -3.72 -4.80
C PRO A 52 -41.34 -2.18 -4.71
N LYS A 53 -40.19 -1.52 -4.81
CA LYS A 53 -40.04 -0.06 -5.06
C LYS A 53 -38.65 0.20 -5.69
N PRO A 54 -38.52 0.84 -6.86
CA PRO A 54 -37.21 1.11 -7.45
C PRO A 54 -36.54 2.28 -6.74
N ILE A 55 -35.41 2.02 -6.05
CA ILE A 55 -34.51 3.05 -5.52
C ILE A 55 -33.30 3.11 -6.45
N VAL A 56 -33.13 4.22 -7.17
CA VAL A 56 -31.96 4.47 -8.02
C VAL A 56 -30.90 5.19 -7.17
N LYS A 57 -29.79 4.52 -6.85
CA LYS A 57 -28.61 5.15 -6.23
C LYS A 57 -27.60 5.51 -7.32
N LEU A 58 -27.52 6.79 -7.64
CA LEU A 58 -26.42 7.38 -8.40
C LEU A 58 -25.40 7.97 -7.41
N GLY A 59 -24.20 7.39 -7.36
CA GLY A 59 -23.12 7.86 -6.51
C GLY A 59 -22.27 8.91 -7.22
N PHE A 60 -22.41 10.17 -6.84
CA PHE A 60 -21.36 11.18 -6.96
C PHE A 60 -21.24 11.97 -5.65
N CYS A 61 -20.00 12.30 -5.30
CA CYS A 61 -19.62 12.96 -4.05
C CYS A 61 -20.44 14.22 -3.75
N ASN A 62 -20.94 14.29 -2.50
CA ASN A 62 -21.47 15.46 -1.80
C ASN A 62 -22.61 16.26 -2.46
N ALA A 63 -23.83 15.72 -2.41
CA ALA A 63 -25.04 16.46 -2.04
C ALA A 63 -26.20 15.46 -1.87
N TYR A 64 -26.89 15.45 -0.73
CA TYR A 64 -28.16 14.75 -0.56
C TYR A 64 -29.30 15.70 -0.94
N ILE A 65 -30.03 15.38 -2.02
CA ILE A 65 -31.28 16.06 -2.38
C ILE A 65 -32.42 15.06 -2.15
N TYR A 66 -33.31 15.36 -1.20
CA TYR A 66 -34.56 14.62 -1.01
C TYR A 66 -35.66 15.30 -1.84
N ILE A 67 -36.28 14.55 -2.76
CA ILE A 67 -37.45 15.00 -3.52
C ILE A 67 -38.68 14.25 -2.98
N ILE A 68 -39.52 14.95 -2.22
CA ILE A 68 -40.84 14.46 -1.80
C ILE A 68 -41.86 15.05 -2.78
N HIS A 69 -42.59 14.18 -3.48
CA HIS A 69 -43.70 14.57 -4.35
C HIS A 69 -44.98 14.62 -3.50
N SER A 70 -45.53 15.82 -3.29
CA SER A 70 -46.90 15.97 -2.80
C SER A 70 -47.63 17.00 -3.66
N PRO A 71 -48.80 16.66 -4.23
CA PRO A 71 -49.64 17.61 -4.93
C PRO A 71 -50.36 18.48 -3.87
N TYR A 72 -50.62 19.74 -4.21
CA TYR A 72 -51.30 20.78 -3.42
C TYR A 72 -50.41 21.79 -2.67
N VAL A 73 -50.68 23.06 -3.01
CA VAL A 73 -50.42 24.34 -2.33
C VAL A 73 -49.11 25.08 -2.65
N ARG A 74 -49.29 26.19 -3.40
CA ARG A 74 -48.41 27.36 -3.52
C ARG A 74 -48.09 27.94 -2.14
N TYR A 75 -46.83 28.28 -1.83
CA TYR A 75 -46.52 29.54 -1.13
C TYR A 75 -45.09 30.00 -1.42
N PHE A 76 -45.01 31.29 -1.66
CA PHE A 76 -43.84 32.13 -1.93
C PHE A 76 -43.11 32.38 -0.60
N LEU A 77 -41.79 32.18 -0.54
CA LEU A 77 -40.94 32.83 0.44
C LEU A 77 -39.60 33.20 -0.22
N VAL A 78 -39.46 34.49 -0.52
CA VAL A 78 -38.20 35.11 -0.94
C VAL A 78 -37.37 35.35 0.33
N ALA A 79 -36.20 34.75 0.41
CA ALA A 79 -35.17 35.12 1.39
C ALA A 79 -33.89 35.50 0.64
N LEU A 80 -33.54 36.77 0.78
CA LEU A 80 -32.29 37.40 0.35
C LEU A 80 -31.08 36.66 0.94
N PHE A 81 -30.14 36.22 0.09
CA PHE A 81 -28.78 35.93 0.53
C PHE A 81 -27.78 36.35 -0.55
N SER A 82 -27.00 37.39 -0.24
CA SER A 82 -25.93 37.95 -1.07
C SER A 82 -24.90 36.89 -1.49
N PRO A 83 -24.39 36.92 -2.74
CA PRO A 83 -23.34 36.02 -3.15
C PRO A 83 -21.98 36.58 -2.67
N GLN A 84 -21.51 36.12 -1.51
CA GLN A 84 -20.08 36.25 -1.21
C GLN A 84 -19.30 35.37 -2.17
N ARG A 85 -18.69 36.02 -3.17
CA ARG A 85 -17.58 35.52 -3.98
C ARG A 85 -16.45 35.11 -3.03
N SER A 86 -16.39 33.83 -2.65
CA SER A 86 -15.25 33.24 -1.97
C SER A 86 -14.17 32.95 -3.01
N THR A 87 -13.13 33.78 -2.98
CA THR A 87 -11.85 33.53 -3.64
C THR A 87 -11.15 32.40 -2.90
N GLN A 88 -11.37 31.16 -3.32
CA GLN A 88 -10.45 30.06 -3.01
C GLN A 88 -9.88 29.52 -4.32
N SER A 89 -8.75 30.10 -4.71
CA SER A 89 -7.84 29.54 -5.72
C SER A 89 -7.17 28.29 -5.13
N SER A 90 -7.91 27.19 -5.12
CA SER A 90 -7.34 25.87 -4.88
C SER A 90 -6.57 25.45 -6.13
N SER A 91 -5.28 25.79 -6.17
CA SER A 91 -4.33 25.17 -7.10
C SER A 91 -4.08 23.72 -6.68
N GLN A 92 -5.12 22.88 -6.74
CA GLN A 92 -4.95 21.44 -6.70
C GLN A 92 -4.35 21.03 -8.04
N MET A 93 -3.02 21.09 -8.13
CA MET A 93 -2.30 20.47 -9.24
C MET A 93 -2.70 19.01 -9.28
N ALA A 94 -3.32 18.57 -10.38
CA ALA A 94 -3.55 17.17 -10.67
C ALA A 94 -2.29 16.35 -10.37
N PRO A 95 -2.39 15.13 -9.80
CA PRO A 95 -1.23 14.32 -9.48
C PRO A 95 -0.40 14.15 -10.75
N LYS A 96 0.84 14.67 -10.75
CA LYS A 96 1.76 14.52 -11.88
C LYS A 96 1.91 13.02 -12.13
N THR A 97 1.32 12.53 -13.22
CA THR A 97 1.51 11.17 -13.70
C THR A 97 3.00 10.86 -13.73
N GLN A 98 3.41 9.78 -13.05
CA GLN A 98 4.81 9.40 -12.96
C GLN A 98 5.41 9.33 -14.36
N ARG A 99 6.45 10.14 -14.59
CA ARG A 99 7.05 10.29 -15.92
C ARG A 99 7.91 9.06 -16.23
N VAL A 100 7.30 8.03 -16.80
CA VAL A 100 8.00 6.81 -17.24
C VAL A 100 9.05 7.18 -18.29
N THR A 101 10.23 6.57 -18.20
CA THR A 101 11.31 6.89 -19.14
C THR A 101 10.96 6.38 -20.54
N ARG A 102 11.03 7.25 -21.54
CA ARG A 102 10.78 6.91 -22.97
C ARG A 102 11.84 5.98 -23.60
N ASN A 103 12.83 5.53 -22.83
CA ASN A 103 13.88 4.62 -23.27
C ASN A 103 14.10 3.54 -22.21
N PRO A 104 13.50 2.35 -22.37
CA PRO A 104 13.66 1.25 -21.43
C PRO A 104 15.10 0.73 -21.43
N GLU A 105 15.52 0.12 -20.32
CA GLU A 105 16.81 -0.55 -20.20
C GLU A 105 16.75 -1.90 -20.92
N LEU A 106 17.77 -2.21 -21.73
CA LEU A 106 17.95 -3.53 -22.33
C LEU A 106 18.66 -4.45 -21.32
N ILE A 107 19.75 -3.94 -20.75
CA ILE A 107 20.51 -4.52 -19.63
C ILE A 107 20.79 -3.36 -18.67
N ARG A 108 21.02 -3.64 -17.39
CA ARG A 108 21.29 -2.60 -16.39
C ARG A 108 22.44 -1.68 -16.85
N GLY A 109 22.12 -0.40 -17.06
CA GLY A 109 23.08 0.62 -17.53
C GLY A 109 23.16 0.80 -19.06
N VAL A 110 22.58 -0.10 -19.86
CA VAL A 110 22.51 0.01 -21.32
C VAL A 110 21.05 0.16 -21.73
N ARG A 111 20.74 1.27 -22.40
CA ARG A 111 19.37 1.55 -22.86
C ARG A 111 19.10 0.98 -24.24
N LYS A 112 17.84 0.64 -24.51
CA LYS A 112 17.39 0.02 -25.77
C LYS A 112 17.59 0.92 -26.99
N HIS A 113 17.34 2.21 -26.87
CA HIS A 113 17.48 3.18 -27.96
C HIS A 113 18.77 3.99 -27.88
N SER A 114 19.36 4.26 -29.04
CA SER A 114 20.53 5.13 -29.19
C SER A 114 20.21 6.61 -28.93
N ARG A 115 21.25 7.45 -28.80
CA ARG A 115 21.10 8.88 -28.53
C ARG A 115 20.38 9.62 -29.66
N SER A 116 20.60 9.26 -30.92
CA SER A 116 19.94 9.87 -32.09
C SER A 116 18.45 9.55 -32.15
N GLN A 117 18.06 8.27 -31.97
CA GLN A 117 16.66 7.89 -31.90
C GLN A 117 15.94 8.61 -30.75
N MET A 118 16.60 8.74 -29.59
CA MET A 118 16.06 9.46 -28.45
C MET A 118 15.95 10.97 -28.64
N TYR A 119 16.83 11.56 -29.45
CA TYR A 119 16.76 12.97 -29.82
C TYR A 119 15.46 13.28 -30.59
N HIS A 120 15.08 12.41 -31.54
CA HIS A 120 13.82 12.51 -32.27
C HIS A 120 12.60 12.20 -31.40
N LYS A 121 12.62 11.06 -30.68
CA LYS A 121 11.50 10.65 -29.80
C LYS A 121 11.21 11.62 -28.65
N ARG A 122 12.21 12.37 -28.18
CA ARG A 122 12.00 13.40 -27.14
C ARG A 122 11.47 14.72 -27.69
N GLY A 123 11.45 14.90 -29.01
CA GLY A 123 11.11 16.18 -29.64
C GLY A 123 12.16 17.26 -29.39
N LEU A 124 13.38 16.88 -28.98
CA LEU A 124 14.47 17.84 -28.71
C LEU A 124 14.88 18.58 -29.98
N TRP A 125 14.74 17.95 -31.14
CA TRP A 125 14.92 18.59 -32.45
C TRP A 125 13.94 19.74 -32.68
N ALA A 126 12.66 19.55 -32.36
CA ALA A 126 11.64 20.58 -32.51
C ALA A 126 11.85 21.74 -31.52
N ILE A 127 12.26 21.44 -30.28
CA ILE A 127 12.58 22.47 -29.28
C ILE A 127 13.82 23.27 -29.71
N LYS A 128 14.85 22.59 -30.24
CA LYS A 128 16.05 23.23 -30.75
C LYS A 128 15.76 24.11 -31.96
N ALA A 129 14.89 23.65 -32.87
CA ALA A 129 14.45 24.45 -34.02
C ALA A 129 13.68 25.71 -33.58
N LYS A 130 12.79 25.59 -32.59
CA LYS A 130 12.03 26.72 -32.03
C LYS A 130 12.91 27.76 -31.33
N ASN A 131 14.04 27.35 -30.76
CA ASN A 131 14.96 28.22 -30.02
C ASN A 131 16.19 28.61 -30.86
N GLY A 132 16.03 28.78 -32.18
CA GLY A 132 17.09 29.29 -33.05
C GLY A 132 18.35 28.42 -33.09
N GLY A 133 18.22 27.10 -32.95
CA GLY A 133 19.34 26.16 -32.99
C GLY A 133 20.05 25.95 -31.65
N LYS A 134 19.65 26.62 -30.56
CA LYS A 134 20.24 26.46 -29.22
C LYS A 134 19.25 25.83 -28.24
N PHE A 135 19.75 25.09 -27.25
CA PHE A 135 18.90 24.62 -26.16
C PHE A 135 18.66 25.75 -25.15
N PRO A 136 17.49 25.81 -24.49
CA PRO A 136 17.22 26.85 -23.50
C PRO A 136 18.13 26.65 -22.28
N THR A 137 18.85 27.71 -21.91
CA THR A 137 19.73 27.75 -20.74
C THR A 137 19.05 28.59 -19.65
N HIS A 138 19.06 28.11 -18.40
CA HIS A 138 18.67 28.96 -17.27
C HIS A 138 19.87 29.79 -16.85
N GLU A 139 19.71 31.12 -16.81
CA GLU A 139 20.70 32.01 -16.22
C GLU A 139 20.91 31.63 -14.75
N LYS A 140 22.18 31.52 -14.33
CA LYS A 140 22.52 31.29 -12.92
C LYS A 140 21.99 32.49 -12.14
N LYS A 141 20.98 32.25 -11.34
CA LYS A 141 20.43 33.23 -10.39
C LYS A 141 21.61 33.77 -9.56
N SER A 142 21.99 35.02 -9.78
CA SER A 142 22.94 35.72 -8.92
C SER A 142 22.38 35.71 -7.51
N VAL A 143 23.21 35.35 -6.54
CA VAL A 143 22.86 35.26 -5.13
C VAL A 143 22.32 36.62 -4.68
N ALA A 144 21.01 36.72 -4.56
CA ALA A 144 20.34 37.88 -3.96
C ALA A 144 20.16 37.58 -2.47
N ALA A 145 20.66 38.51 -1.65
CA ALA A 145 20.62 38.58 -0.18
C ALA A 145 21.53 37.58 0.56
N GLU A 146 22.62 38.12 1.11
CA GLU A 146 23.45 37.50 2.14
C GLU A 146 22.58 37.08 3.34
N PRO A 147 22.61 35.80 3.78
CA PRO A 147 22.03 35.44 5.06
C PRO A 147 22.83 36.12 6.18
N ALA A 148 22.11 36.73 7.13
CA ALA A 148 22.66 37.44 8.29
C ALA A 148 23.87 36.68 8.91
N ALA A 149 24.97 37.42 9.12
CA ALA A 149 26.26 36.89 9.57
C ALA A 149 26.11 35.99 10.80
N GLU A 150 26.30 34.68 10.62
CA GLU A 150 26.43 33.72 11.71
C GLU A 150 27.65 34.09 12.55
N LYS A 151 27.44 34.35 13.85
CA LYS A 151 28.54 34.68 14.79
C LYS A 151 29.52 33.50 14.83
N ALA A 152 30.79 33.78 14.59
CA ALA A 152 31.83 32.76 14.62
C ALA A 152 31.89 32.06 16.00
N PRO A 153 32.16 30.74 16.05
CA PRO A 153 32.26 30.02 17.32
C PRO A 153 33.40 30.59 18.18
N LYS A 154 33.19 30.68 19.50
CA LYS A 154 34.18 31.20 20.46
C LYS A 154 35.38 30.27 20.65
N PHE A 155 35.23 28.99 20.37
CA PHE A 155 36.25 27.96 20.56
C PHE A 155 36.69 27.38 19.22
N TYR A 156 38.01 27.36 18.99
CA TYR A 156 38.64 26.73 17.83
C TYR A 156 39.51 25.56 18.32
N PRO A 157 39.39 24.36 17.73
CA PRO A 157 40.32 23.27 18.01
C PRO A 157 41.73 23.64 17.53
N ALA A 158 42.77 23.12 18.19
CA ALA A 158 44.16 23.38 17.82
C ALA A 158 44.55 22.74 16.47
N ASP A 159 43.89 21.64 16.10
CA ASP A 159 44.12 20.90 14.85
C ASP A 159 42.85 20.84 13.99
N ASP A 160 43.02 21.08 12.69
CA ASP A 160 41.96 20.93 11.70
C ASP A 160 41.74 19.47 11.31
N VAL A 161 40.60 18.91 11.69
CA VAL A 161 40.19 17.56 11.25
C VAL A 161 39.75 17.62 9.78
N LYS A 162 40.52 16.98 8.90
CA LYS A 162 40.19 16.88 7.47
C LYS A 162 38.80 16.26 7.27
N LYS A 163 37.98 16.91 6.44
CA LYS A 163 36.66 16.38 6.08
C LYS A 163 36.80 15.07 5.30
N PRO A 164 36.08 14.00 5.68
CA PRO A 164 36.13 12.74 4.95
C PRO A 164 35.60 12.92 3.53
N LEU A 165 36.16 12.16 2.58
CA LEU A 165 35.72 12.16 1.18
C LEU A 165 34.24 11.72 1.08
N SER A 166 33.49 12.37 0.20
CA SER A 166 32.08 12.06 -0.02
C SER A 166 31.90 10.67 -0.62
N ASN A 167 31.37 9.72 0.17
CA ASN A 167 31.00 8.41 -0.31
C ASN A 167 29.56 8.41 -0.84
N LYS A 168 29.37 8.10 -2.12
CA LYS A 168 28.04 8.02 -2.77
C LYS A 168 27.36 6.66 -2.61
N ARG A 169 27.97 5.70 -1.91
CA ARG A 169 27.41 4.35 -1.70
C ARG A 169 26.18 4.41 -0.81
N LYS A 170 25.02 4.07 -1.37
CA LYS A 170 23.77 3.90 -0.62
C LYS A 170 23.56 2.41 -0.31
N HIS A 171 23.28 2.10 0.95
CA HIS A 171 22.88 0.75 1.35
C HIS A 171 21.51 0.42 0.74
N LYS A 172 21.45 -0.68 -0.01
CA LYS A 172 20.21 -1.18 -0.60
C LYS A 172 19.68 -2.33 0.26
N PRO A 173 18.35 -2.54 0.31
CA PRO A 173 17.79 -3.72 0.96
C PRO A 173 18.35 -5.00 0.31
N THR A 174 18.45 -6.05 1.11
CA THR A 174 18.90 -7.37 0.64
C THR A 174 17.91 -7.94 -0.36
N LYS A 175 18.42 -8.64 -1.37
CA LYS A 175 17.57 -9.34 -2.35
C LYS A 175 17.19 -10.71 -1.80
N LEU A 176 15.92 -11.07 -1.89
CA LEU A 176 15.49 -12.41 -1.52
C LEU A 176 16.09 -13.46 -2.47
N ARG A 177 16.42 -14.61 -1.89
CA ARG A 177 16.81 -15.83 -2.61
C ARG A 177 15.55 -16.41 -3.21
N ALA A 178 15.63 -17.01 -4.40
CA ALA A 178 14.49 -17.63 -5.06
C ALA A 178 13.85 -18.75 -4.22
N SER A 179 14.62 -19.42 -3.36
CA SER A 179 14.13 -20.46 -2.46
C SER A 179 13.26 -19.93 -1.32
N ILE A 180 13.25 -18.63 -1.05
CA ILE A 180 12.50 -18.02 0.06
C ILE A 180 11.27 -17.35 -0.54
N THR A 181 10.17 -18.10 -0.59
CA THR A 181 8.84 -17.58 -0.95
C THR A 181 8.00 -17.44 0.31
N PRO A 182 7.04 -16.49 0.38
CA PRO A 182 6.09 -16.44 1.51
C PRO A 182 5.47 -17.84 1.69
N GLY A 183 5.40 -18.33 2.92
CA GLY A 183 4.98 -19.72 3.18
C GLY A 183 6.09 -20.72 3.44
N THR A 184 7.31 -20.43 2.98
CA THR A 184 8.42 -21.39 3.08
C THR A 184 8.81 -21.63 4.53
N VAL A 185 9.02 -22.89 4.88
CA VAL A 185 9.59 -23.24 6.19
C VAL A 185 11.10 -22.99 6.17
N LEU A 186 11.57 -22.41 7.27
CA LEU A 186 12.91 -21.89 7.45
C LEU A 186 13.53 -22.52 8.68
N ILE A 187 14.77 -22.98 8.58
CA ILE A 187 15.54 -23.46 9.73
C ILE A 187 16.44 -22.33 10.20
N ILE A 188 16.23 -21.86 11.44
CA ILE A 188 17.09 -20.84 12.03
C ILE A 188 18.41 -21.49 12.48
N LEU A 189 19.54 -20.94 12.07
CA LEU A 189 20.85 -21.48 12.44
C LEU A 189 21.45 -20.85 13.71
N THR A 190 21.13 -19.58 13.97
CA THR A 190 21.82 -18.80 15.02
C THR A 190 20.87 -18.27 16.11
N GLY A 191 21.47 -17.90 17.25
CA GLY A 191 20.76 -17.31 18.39
C GLY A 191 19.99 -18.32 19.24
N ARG A 192 19.06 -17.82 20.07
CA ARG A 192 18.27 -18.62 21.03
C ARG A 192 17.40 -19.68 20.36
N PHE A 193 16.94 -19.41 19.13
CA PHE A 193 16.04 -20.29 18.37
C PHE A 193 16.78 -21.15 17.33
N LYS A 194 18.09 -21.37 17.49
CA LYS A 194 18.89 -22.25 16.63
C LYS A 194 18.25 -23.64 16.47
N GLY A 195 18.26 -24.21 15.28
CA GLY A 195 17.66 -25.49 14.94
C GLY A 195 16.13 -25.52 14.94
N LYS A 196 15.42 -24.45 15.27
CA LYS A 196 13.95 -24.44 15.19
C LYS A 196 13.51 -24.22 13.74
N ARG A 197 12.42 -24.88 13.37
CA ARG A 197 11.75 -24.73 12.06
C ARG A 197 10.66 -23.67 12.18
N VAL A 198 10.58 -22.76 11.24
CA VAL A 198 9.83 -21.51 11.40
C VAL A 198 9.26 -21.08 10.06
N VAL A 199 8.09 -20.45 10.04
CA VAL A 199 7.41 -20.08 8.79
C VAL A 199 7.80 -18.65 8.38
N PHE A 200 8.13 -18.46 7.09
CA PHE A 200 8.41 -17.15 6.52
C PHE A 200 7.12 -16.42 6.13
N LEU A 201 6.95 -15.18 6.61
CA LEU A 201 5.79 -14.35 6.29
C LEU A 201 6.10 -13.35 5.17
N LYS A 202 6.92 -12.34 5.47
CA LYS A 202 7.26 -11.24 4.55
C LYS A 202 8.70 -10.77 4.73
N GLN A 203 9.23 -10.10 3.71
CA GLN A 203 10.45 -9.32 3.85
C GLN A 203 10.11 -7.91 4.32
N LEU A 204 10.84 -7.40 5.31
CA LEU A 204 10.70 -6.03 5.80
C LEU A 204 11.49 -5.04 4.93
N ALA A 205 11.20 -3.75 5.06
CA ALA A 205 11.88 -2.68 4.32
C ALA A 205 13.40 -2.64 4.58
N SER A 206 13.84 -3.06 5.78
CA SER A 206 15.26 -3.25 6.11
C SER A 206 15.95 -4.38 5.32
N GLY A 207 15.18 -5.28 4.70
CA GLY A 207 15.66 -6.49 4.06
C GLY A 207 15.68 -7.73 4.97
N LEU A 208 15.35 -7.57 6.27
CA LEU A 208 15.23 -8.70 7.19
C LEU A 208 13.94 -9.49 6.93
N LEU A 209 13.98 -10.78 7.26
CA LEU A 209 12.82 -11.67 7.15
C LEU A 209 11.96 -11.56 8.40
N LEU A 210 10.65 -11.36 8.23
CA LEU A 210 9.67 -11.55 9.27
C LEU A 210 9.27 -13.03 9.29
N VAL A 211 9.45 -13.63 10.45
CA VAL A 211 9.38 -15.07 10.63
C VAL A 211 8.55 -15.34 11.89
N THR A 212 7.67 -16.35 11.84
CA THR A 212 6.88 -16.82 13.00
C THR A 212 6.90 -18.33 13.07
N GLY A 213 7.12 -18.87 14.27
CA GLY A 213 7.04 -20.31 14.51
C GLY A 213 5.91 -20.52 15.47
N PRO A 214 4.71 -20.90 14.99
CA PRO A 214 3.47 -20.80 15.74
C PRO A 214 3.71 -21.05 17.22
N PHE A 215 3.49 -20.04 18.04
CA PHE A 215 4.14 -19.94 19.36
C PHE A 215 3.77 -21.13 20.26
N LYS A 216 2.58 -21.70 20.05
CA LYS A 216 2.09 -22.91 20.72
C LYS A 216 2.92 -24.17 20.41
N ILE A 217 3.51 -24.29 19.22
CA ILE A 217 4.27 -25.47 18.79
C ILE A 217 5.74 -25.28 19.15
N ASN A 218 6.33 -24.16 18.73
CA ASN A 218 7.79 -24.00 18.72
C ASN A 218 8.30 -23.00 19.75
N GLY A 219 7.41 -22.18 20.33
CA GLY A 219 7.78 -21.08 21.21
C GLY A 219 8.66 -20.03 20.52
N VAL A 220 8.53 -19.85 19.20
CA VAL A 220 9.23 -18.80 18.44
C VAL A 220 8.24 -17.69 18.13
N PRO A 221 8.32 -16.52 18.78
CA PRO A 221 7.42 -15.42 18.49
C PRO A 221 7.76 -14.80 17.12
N LEU A 222 6.90 -13.87 16.67
CA LEU A 222 7.17 -12.98 15.56
C LEU A 222 8.53 -12.31 15.75
N ARG A 223 9.46 -12.63 14.85
CA ARG A 223 10.86 -12.23 14.98
C ARG A 223 11.45 -11.87 13.63
N ARG A 224 12.33 -10.88 13.67
CA ARG A 224 13.18 -10.49 12.53
C ARG A 224 14.41 -11.39 12.48
N VAL A 225 14.69 -11.95 11.31
CA VAL A 225 15.84 -12.83 11.09
C VAL A 225 16.57 -12.40 9.82
N ASN A 226 17.91 -12.41 9.85
CA ASN A 226 18.69 -12.19 8.65
C ASN A 226 18.70 -13.47 7.80
N GLN A 227 18.46 -13.29 6.52
CA GLN A 227 18.43 -14.34 5.50
C GLN A 227 19.69 -15.22 5.46
N ALA A 228 20.87 -14.69 5.81
CA ALA A 228 22.12 -15.46 5.84
C ALA A 228 22.13 -16.56 6.91
N TYR A 229 21.35 -16.41 7.99
CA TYR A 229 21.32 -17.34 9.12
C TYR A 229 20.18 -18.34 9.03
N VAL A 230 19.68 -18.57 7.82
CA VAL A 230 18.52 -19.40 7.57
C VAL A 230 18.78 -20.35 6.41
N VAL A 231 18.38 -21.60 6.60
CA VAL A 231 18.22 -22.57 5.51
C VAL A 231 16.75 -22.59 5.12
N ALA A 232 16.48 -22.37 3.82
CA ALA A 232 15.14 -22.52 3.27
C ALA A 232 14.93 -23.98 2.92
N THR A 233 13.82 -24.56 3.38
CA THR A 233 13.42 -25.92 3.01
C THR A 233 12.48 -25.89 1.81
N SER A 234 12.28 -27.03 1.17
CA SER A 234 11.33 -27.18 0.05
C SER A 234 9.86 -27.13 0.49
N THR A 235 9.59 -27.36 1.77
CA THR A 235 8.24 -27.34 2.36
C THR A 235 7.65 -25.93 2.44
N LYS A 236 6.39 -25.80 2.00
CA LYS A 236 5.64 -24.55 1.94
C LYS A 236 4.28 -24.70 2.62
N VAL A 237 3.86 -23.64 3.30
CA VAL A 237 2.55 -23.49 3.94
C VAL A 237 1.82 -22.35 3.25
N ASP A 238 0.53 -22.49 3.04
CA ASP A 238 -0.28 -21.44 2.42
C ASP A 238 -0.57 -20.31 3.42
N ILE A 239 -0.20 -19.08 3.06
CA ILE A 239 -0.25 -17.87 3.92
C ILE A 239 -1.26 -16.83 3.40
N SER A 240 -2.06 -17.17 2.40
CA SER A 240 -3.02 -16.23 1.79
C SER A 240 -3.99 -15.57 2.77
N GLY A 241 -4.33 -16.26 3.87
CA GLY A 241 -5.24 -15.75 4.89
C GLY A 241 -4.59 -14.90 5.99
N VAL A 242 -3.27 -14.69 5.98
CA VAL A 242 -2.57 -14.05 7.10
C VAL A 242 -2.34 -12.57 6.88
N ASN A 243 -2.84 -11.74 7.79
CA ASN A 243 -2.66 -10.29 7.72
C ASN A 243 -1.30 -9.85 8.28
N VAL A 244 -0.39 -9.41 7.41
CA VAL A 244 1.01 -9.08 7.78
C VAL A 244 1.34 -7.58 7.67
N ASP A 245 0.42 -6.73 7.22
CA ASP A 245 0.71 -5.32 6.88
C ASP A 245 1.09 -4.46 8.10
N LYS A 246 0.54 -4.78 9.28
CA LYS A 246 0.82 -4.06 10.54
C LYS A 246 2.29 -4.13 10.97
N PHE A 247 3.05 -5.15 10.55
CA PHE A 247 4.37 -5.43 11.09
C PHE A 247 5.50 -4.74 10.32
N ASP A 248 6.01 -3.63 10.85
CA ASP A 248 7.14 -2.90 10.28
C ASP A 248 8.42 -3.00 11.13
N ASP A 249 9.55 -2.55 10.60
CA ASP A 249 10.83 -2.52 11.33
C ASP A 249 10.78 -1.69 12.62
N LYS A 250 9.94 -0.64 12.64
CA LYS A 250 9.73 0.21 13.81
C LYS A 250 9.03 -0.54 14.95
N TYR A 251 8.12 -1.46 14.63
CA TYR A 251 7.41 -2.28 15.63
C TYR A 251 8.37 -3.15 16.46
N PHE A 252 9.44 -3.63 15.82
CA PHE A 252 10.46 -4.47 16.44
C PHE A 252 11.70 -3.69 16.94
N ALA A 253 11.65 -2.36 16.94
CA ALA A 253 12.73 -1.56 17.50
C ALA A 253 12.83 -1.81 19.02
N LYS A 254 14.06 -2.04 19.51
CA LYS A 254 14.30 -2.13 20.94
C LYS A 254 14.13 -0.73 21.52
N GLN A 255 13.30 -0.58 22.55
CA GLN A 255 13.24 0.67 23.30
C GLN A 255 14.61 0.87 23.97
N ALA A 256 15.31 1.93 23.58
CA ALA A 256 16.54 2.32 24.24
C ALA A 256 16.13 3.14 25.47
N GLU A 257 16.35 2.58 26.65
CA GLU A 257 16.28 3.36 27.89
C GLU A 257 17.31 4.48 27.78
N LYS A 258 16.83 5.72 27.87
CA LYS A 258 17.72 6.88 27.97
C LYS A 258 18.53 6.68 29.25
N LYS A 259 19.85 6.55 29.11
CA LYS A 259 20.76 6.56 30.26
C LYS A 259 20.47 7.82 31.08
N LYS A 260 19.82 7.66 32.22
CA LYS A 260 19.75 8.71 33.24
C LYS A 260 21.13 8.70 33.90
N ASN A 261 21.75 9.86 34.04
CA ASN A 261 23.00 10.00 34.79
C ASN A 261 22.70 9.65 36.25
N LYS A 262 22.90 8.39 36.63
CA LYS A 262 22.78 7.88 37.99
C LYS A 262 24.18 7.45 38.44
N GLY A 263 24.52 7.78 39.68
CA GLY A 263 25.83 7.49 40.28
C GLY A 263 26.14 5.99 40.31
N GLU A 264 27.43 5.67 40.47
CA GLU A 264 28.01 4.33 40.29
C GLU A 264 27.33 3.21 41.11
N THR A 265 26.68 3.53 42.22
CA THR A 265 26.05 2.56 43.12
C THR A 265 24.69 2.04 42.65
N GLU A 266 23.89 2.82 41.89
CA GLU A 266 22.59 2.36 41.37
C GLU A 266 22.70 1.57 40.05
N PHE A 267 23.91 1.49 39.48
CA PHE A 267 24.17 0.82 38.21
C PHE A 267 24.07 -0.71 38.30
N PHE A 268 24.44 -1.31 39.44
CA PHE A 268 24.46 -2.76 39.62
C PHE A 268 23.11 -3.36 40.08
N GLU A 269 22.22 -2.58 40.69
CA GLU A 269 20.91 -3.08 41.14
C GLU A 269 19.85 -3.08 40.04
N ALA A 270 19.98 -2.21 39.04
CA ALA A 270 19.07 -2.13 37.89
C ALA A 270 19.16 -3.37 36.97
N GLU A 271 20.34 -4.01 36.87
CA GLU A 271 20.54 -5.18 36.01
C GLU A 271 19.77 -6.44 36.47
N LYS A 272 19.40 -6.52 37.75
CA LYS A 272 18.71 -7.71 38.31
C LYS A 272 17.18 -7.65 38.28
N LYS A 273 16.57 -6.46 38.21
CA LYS A 273 15.12 -6.29 38.45
C LYS A 273 14.26 -6.16 37.18
N GLU A 274 14.81 -5.80 36.03
CA GLU A 274 14.02 -5.63 34.80
C GLU A 274 14.05 -6.89 33.91
N LYS A 275 13.48 -8.00 34.41
CA LYS A 275 13.00 -9.05 33.51
C LYS A 275 11.81 -8.51 32.72
N ASN A 276 12.10 -7.80 31.64
CA ASN A 276 11.20 -7.29 30.61
C ASN A 276 9.81 -7.96 30.59
N MET A 277 8.84 -7.37 31.30
CA MET A 277 7.43 -7.73 31.17
C MET A 277 7.02 -7.45 29.72
N LEU A 278 6.69 -8.51 28.96
CA LEU A 278 6.31 -8.35 27.56
C LEU A 278 4.98 -7.60 27.46
N PRO A 279 4.88 -6.56 26.63
CA PRO A 279 3.64 -5.80 26.45
C PRO A 279 2.52 -6.71 25.94
N VAL A 280 1.32 -6.50 26.47
CA VAL A 280 0.13 -7.33 26.18
C VAL A 280 -0.21 -7.30 24.69
N GLU A 281 -0.08 -6.14 24.04
CA GLU A 281 -0.33 -5.94 22.61
C GLU A 281 0.42 -6.94 21.72
N LYS A 282 1.70 -7.20 22.00
CA LYS A 282 2.51 -8.15 21.21
C LYS A 282 2.04 -9.59 21.37
N LYS A 283 1.43 -9.93 22.51
CA LYS A 283 0.87 -11.26 22.74
C LYS A 283 -0.41 -11.46 21.96
N ASP A 284 -1.25 -10.43 21.85
CA ASP A 284 -2.52 -10.52 21.13
C ASP A 284 -2.31 -10.48 19.61
N ASP A 285 -1.38 -9.65 19.13
CA ASP A 285 -0.93 -9.68 17.73
C ASP A 285 -0.39 -11.07 17.33
N GLN A 286 0.38 -11.71 18.22
CA GLN A 286 0.88 -13.07 17.99
C GLN A 286 -0.26 -14.08 17.90
N LYS A 287 -1.24 -14.03 18.81
CA LYS A 287 -2.37 -14.96 18.80
C LYS A 287 -3.21 -14.83 17.53
N ALA A 288 -3.41 -13.60 17.04
CA ALA A 288 -4.17 -13.36 15.81
C ALA A 288 -3.48 -14.02 14.60
N VAL A 289 -2.19 -13.77 14.41
CA VAL A 289 -1.40 -14.37 13.31
C VAL A 289 -1.32 -15.89 13.44
N ASP A 290 -1.08 -16.40 14.64
CA ASP A 290 -0.94 -17.85 14.86
C ASP A 290 -2.28 -18.58 14.68
N ALA A 291 -3.42 -17.95 14.98
CA ALA A 291 -4.74 -18.58 14.81
C ALA A 291 -5.05 -18.90 13.35
N GLU A 292 -4.62 -18.06 12.41
CA GLU A 292 -4.76 -18.28 10.98
C GLU A 292 -3.77 -19.35 10.49
N LEU A 293 -2.51 -19.28 10.95
CA LEU A 293 -1.47 -20.24 10.57
C LEU A 293 -1.71 -21.65 11.09
N LEU A 294 -2.26 -21.80 12.30
CA LEU A 294 -2.53 -23.12 12.88
C LEU A 294 -3.57 -23.89 12.06
N LYS A 295 -4.59 -23.20 11.51
CA LYS A 295 -5.57 -23.82 10.61
C LYS A 295 -4.89 -24.41 9.37
N ALA A 296 -4.01 -23.64 8.74
CA ALA A 296 -3.27 -24.09 7.56
C ALA A 296 -2.31 -25.26 7.88
N ILE A 297 -1.69 -25.26 9.07
CA ILE A 297 -0.76 -26.31 9.48
C ILE A 297 -1.47 -27.62 9.83
N GLU A 298 -2.66 -27.54 10.41
CA GLU A 298 -3.46 -28.73 10.75
C GLU A 298 -4.04 -29.43 9.51
N CYS A 299 -4.22 -28.71 8.40
CA CYS A 299 -4.62 -29.30 7.12
C CYS A 299 -3.53 -30.19 6.51
N VAL A 300 -2.25 -29.96 6.83
CA VAL A 300 -1.13 -30.75 6.29
C VAL A 300 -0.75 -31.84 7.28
N PRO A 301 -0.78 -33.13 6.89
CA PRO A 301 -0.46 -34.23 7.79
C PRO A 301 0.97 -34.08 8.33
N GLU A 302 1.15 -34.36 9.62
CA GLU A 302 2.43 -34.39 10.34
C GLU A 302 3.23 -33.07 10.41
N LEU A 303 2.77 -31.99 9.77
CA LEU A 303 3.50 -30.73 9.71
C LEU A 303 3.67 -30.07 11.09
N LYS A 304 2.70 -30.29 12.00
CA LYS A 304 2.77 -29.86 13.39
C LYS A 304 3.96 -30.49 14.13
N PHE A 305 4.19 -31.80 13.95
CA PHE A 305 5.32 -32.51 14.54
C PHE A 305 6.64 -32.08 13.88
N TYR A 306 6.63 -31.89 12.55
CA TYR A 306 7.78 -31.37 11.83
C TYR A 306 8.19 -30.00 12.36
N LEU A 307 7.26 -29.06 12.54
CA LEU A 307 7.61 -27.74 13.09
C LEU A 307 8.13 -27.84 14.52
N GLY A 308 7.52 -28.67 15.38
CA GLY A 308 7.93 -28.89 16.76
C GLY A 308 9.34 -29.48 16.93
N ALA A 309 9.75 -30.33 16.00
CA ALA A 309 11.05 -30.98 16.05
C ALA A 309 12.21 -30.02 15.75
N ARG A 310 13.26 -30.08 16.59
CA ARG A 310 14.53 -29.37 16.35
C ARG A 310 15.32 -30.06 15.24
N PHE A 311 15.82 -29.27 14.31
CA PHE A 311 16.86 -29.68 13.37
C PHE A 311 18.20 -29.83 14.09
N SER A 312 18.80 -31.00 13.93
CA SER A 312 20.18 -31.32 14.27
C SER A 312 20.74 -32.28 13.22
N LEU A 313 22.06 -32.24 13.03
CA LEU A 313 22.77 -33.21 12.22
C LEU A 313 23.23 -34.35 13.14
N LYS A 314 22.98 -35.59 12.74
CA LYS A 314 23.54 -36.77 13.41
C LYS A 314 24.92 -37.09 12.85
N ALA A 315 25.70 -37.88 13.59
CA ALA A 315 26.98 -38.39 13.09
C ALA A 315 26.77 -39.11 11.74
N GLY A 316 27.64 -38.82 10.77
CA GLY A 316 27.55 -39.37 9.41
C GLY A 316 26.70 -38.57 8.42
N MET A 317 25.85 -37.63 8.86
CA MET A 317 25.07 -36.79 7.95
C MET A 317 25.89 -35.60 7.43
N LYS A 318 26.14 -35.54 6.13
CA LYS A 318 26.90 -34.48 5.47
C LYS A 318 26.00 -33.42 4.84
N PRO A 319 26.07 -32.13 5.25
CA PRO A 319 25.15 -31.10 4.77
C PRO A 319 25.16 -30.84 3.26
N HIS A 320 26.25 -31.15 2.57
CA HIS A 320 26.35 -30.97 1.11
C HIS A 320 25.62 -32.06 0.32
N GLU A 321 25.32 -33.20 0.95
CA GLU A 321 24.53 -34.28 0.35
C GLU A 321 23.03 -34.15 0.69
N LEU A 322 22.68 -33.33 1.70
CA LEU A 322 21.30 -33.15 2.14
C LEU A 322 20.56 -32.16 1.24
N VAL A 323 19.37 -32.58 0.80
CA VAL A 323 18.39 -31.69 0.16
C VAL A 323 17.44 -31.18 1.24
N PHE A 324 17.29 -29.86 1.30
CA PHE A 324 16.46 -29.16 2.28
C PHE A 324 15.12 -28.75 1.69
#